data_AF-A0A820NS80-F1
#
_entry.id   AF-A0A820NS80-F1
#
_cell.length_a   1.000
_cell.length_b   1.000
_cell.length_c   1.000
_cell.angle_alpha   90.00
_cell.angle_beta   90.00
_cell.angle_gamma   90.00
#
_symmetry.space_group_name_H-M   'P 1'
#
loop_
_entity.id
_entity.type
_entity.pdbx_description
1 polymer ?
#
loop_
_entity_poly.entity_id
_entity_poly.type
_entity_poly.pdbx_seq_one_letter_code
_entity_poly.pdbx_strand_id
1 'polypeptide(L)'
;MLTWTCTGSGKSGLYNNYYRHRDNCNYCTPEFEKERQKKLEEKEVAIQQHFQVLDDNQRPWSEWKRTDASCIQHSGHDVEQVQELYSICEEPLINYCSHRNKLHGNSTTTSYLSPMNLLVVTLWYFKHYHPERYITSELNFSQPAVNYFLPAVVDILHSCVYPAFVSVPVDLANRRTPHGPQQHYKLIVDSTFIAIPEPHDPEQRKAYYHAKSPTNYAIKVQIACDFRHRIVHVSECYHGSIRHITVLRESDLLEHVEESIQIIGDKGYIGEEYVVTPRKKPHGRELTQEDKDFNRDINSARAAIENINQRLKTYAILGGVYRGPVDNFHKITKIIQVIAALCNLNLNKHPIRR
;
A
#
# COMPACT_ATOMS: atom_id res chain seq x y z
N MET A 1 15.78 -43.04 2.69
CA MET A 1 16.93 -42.47 1.94
C MET A 1 16.65 -40.99 1.71
N LEU A 2 17.59 -40.12 2.04
CA LEU A 2 17.50 -38.70 1.73
C LEU A 2 18.46 -38.40 0.57
N THR A 3 18.01 -37.60 -0.39
CA THR A 3 18.86 -37.04 -1.45
C THR A 3 19.66 -35.88 -0.86
N TRP A 4 20.98 -35.95 -0.96
CA TRP A 4 21.86 -34.85 -0.54
C TRP A 4 22.79 -34.46 -1.68
N THR A 5 22.96 -33.16 -1.88
CA THR A 5 23.89 -32.57 -2.84
C THR A 5 25.01 -31.90 -2.06
N CYS A 6 26.26 -32.28 -2.33
CA CYS A 6 27.43 -31.68 -1.74
C CYS A 6 27.58 -30.23 -2.19
N THR A 7 27.57 -29.28 -1.25
CA THR A 7 27.70 -27.85 -1.54
C THR A 7 29.08 -27.47 -2.08
N GLY A 8 30.14 -28.20 -1.72
CA GLY A 8 31.50 -27.97 -2.23
C GLY A 8 31.81 -28.62 -3.58
N SER A 9 31.25 -29.80 -3.89
CA SER A 9 31.57 -30.57 -5.11
C SER A 9 30.42 -30.65 -6.14
N GLY A 10 29.21 -30.22 -5.78
CA GLY A 10 28.01 -30.26 -6.64
C GLY A 10 27.43 -31.65 -6.88
N LYS A 11 28.02 -32.71 -6.34
CA LYS A 11 27.58 -34.10 -6.55
C LYS A 11 26.40 -34.46 -5.64
N SER A 12 25.37 -35.07 -6.20
CA SER A 12 24.17 -35.54 -5.50
C SER A 12 24.09 -37.07 -5.42
N GLY A 13 23.54 -37.59 -4.33
CA GLY A 13 23.37 -39.03 -4.11
C GLY A 13 22.29 -39.37 -3.08
N LEU A 14 21.85 -40.63 -3.07
CA LEU A 14 20.89 -41.19 -2.10
C LEU A 14 21.66 -41.82 -0.94
N TYR A 15 21.41 -41.37 0.29
CA TYR A 15 22.14 -41.85 1.47
C TYR A 15 21.20 -42.42 2.55
N ASN A 16 21.61 -43.55 3.15
CA ASN A 16 20.87 -44.22 4.23
C ASN A 16 21.09 -43.60 5.62
N ASN A 17 22.18 -42.86 5.82
CA ASN A 17 22.51 -42.26 7.11
C ASN A 17 23.16 -40.87 6.91
N TYR A 18 22.29 -39.87 6.71
CA TYR A 18 22.64 -38.50 6.31
C TYR A 18 23.73 -37.84 7.18
N TYR A 19 23.61 -37.92 8.51
CA TYR A 19 24.52 -37.23 9.43
C TYR A 19 25.96 -37.76 9.37
N ARG A 20 26.13 -39.09 9.27
CA ARG A 20 27.45 -39.74 9.21
C ARG A 20 28.24 -39.40 7.94
N HIS A 21 27.53 -39.08 6.84
CA HIS A 21 28.16 -38.74 5.57
C HIS A 21 28.47 -37.25 5.44
N ARG A 22 27.67 -36.39 6.07
CA ARG A 22 27.93 -34.96 6.22
C ARG A 22 29.21 -34.73 7.02
N ASP A 23 29.33 -35.40 8.16
CA ASP A 23 30.46 -35.20 9.09
C ASP A 23 31.79 -35.79 8.55
N ASN A 24 31.72 -36.69 7.56
CA ASN A 24 32.88 -37.26 6.84
C ASN A 24 33.10 -36.65 5.44
N CYS A 25 32.41 -35.55 5.10
CA CYS A 25 32.56 -34.94 3.79
C CYS A 25 33.85 -34.10 3.72
N ASN A 26 34.86 -34.63 3.03
CA ASN A 26 36.15 -33.93 2.79
C ASN A 26 36.02 -32.58 2.04
N TYR A 27 34.83 -32.28 1.48
CA TYR A 27 34.56 -31.05 0.72
C TYR A 27 33.70 -30.03 1.49
N CYS A 28 33.14 -30.38 2.64
CA CYS A 28 32.25 -29.53 3.43
C CYS A 28 32.78 -29.40 4.87
N THR A 29 34.06 -29.06 5.01
CA THR A 29 34.67 -28.82 6.33
C THR A 29 34.14 -27.51 6.94
N PRO A 30 34.22 -27.33 8.26
CA PRO A 30 33.86 -26.07 8.91
C PRO A 30 34.62 -24.86 8.34
N GLU A 31 35.89 -25.04 7.94
CA GLU A 31 36.68 -23.98 7.28
C GLU A 31 36.14 -23.66 5.89
N PHE A 32 35.75 -24.67 5.10
CA PHE A 32 35.18 -24.47 3.77
C PHE A 32 33.83 -23.74 3.83
N GLU A 33 32.97 -24.10 4.78
CA GLU A 33 31.68 -23.43 4.94
C GLU A 33 31.85 -21.98 5.40
N LYS A 34 32.83 -21.68 6.26
CA LYS A 34 33.20 -20.31 6.63
C LYS A 34 33.73 -19.51 5.44
N GLU A 35 34.60 -20.10 4.60
CA GLU A 35 35.13 -19.42 3.41
C GLU A 35 34.04 -19.20 2.35
N ARG A 36 33.12 -20.16 2.20
CA ARG A 36 31.94 -20.02 1.34
C ARG A 36 31.02 -18.92 1.83
N GLN A 37 30.73 -18.89 3.14
CA GLN A 37 29.90 -17.86 3.75
C GLN A 37 30.54 -16.48 3.57
N LYS A 38 31.86 -16.36 3.79
CA LYS A 38 32.62 -15.14 3.52
C LYS A 38 32.56 -14.71 2.05
N LYS A 39 32.70 -15.64 1.10
CA LYS A 39 32.56 -15.33 -0.35
C LYS A 39 31.14 -14.91 -0.73
N LEU A 40 30.12 -15.46 -0.07
CA LEU A 40 28.73 -15.05 -0.26
C LEU A 40 28.50 -13.64 0.29
N GLU A 41 29.00 -13.35 1.49
CA GLU A 41 28.97 -12.02 2.11
C GLU A 41 29.74 -10.98 1.27
N GLU A 42 30.96 -11.30 0.81
CA GLU A 42 31.74 -10.43 -0.07
C GLU A 42 31.01 -10.16 -1.41
N LYS A 43 30.34 -11.18 -1.96
CA LYS A 43 29.53 -11.04 -3.17
C LYS A 43 28.28 -10.19 -2.91
N GLU A 44 27.62 -10.36 -1.77
CA GLU A 44 26.48 -9.53 -1.36
C GLU A 44 26.88 -8.07 -1.15
N VAL A 45 28.02 -7.81 -0.49
CA VAL A 45 28.60 -6.48 -0.32
C VAL A 45 28.96 -5.85 -1.66
N ALA A 46 29.58 -6.61 -2.58
CA ALA A 46 29.89 -6.10 -3.91
C ALA A 46 28.63 -5.78 -4.73
N ILE A 47 27.56 -6.55 -4.57
CA ILE A 47 26.26 -6.30 -5.18
C ILE A 47 25.63 -5.03 -4.58
N GLN A 48 25.65 -4.87 -3.26
CA GLN A 48 25.17 -3.66 -2.57
C GLN A 48 25.93 -2.42 -3.04
N GLN A 49 27.26 -2.48 -3.09
CA GLN A 49 28.10 -1.38 -3.59
C GLN A 49 27.82 -1.07 -5.06
N HIS A 50 27.62 -2.09 -5.91
CA HIS A 50 27.24 -1.88 -7.31
C HIS A 50 25.91 -1.14 -7.41
N PHE A 51 24.88 -1.54 -6.64
CA PHE A 51 23.58 -0.86 -6.64
C PHE A 51 23.65 0.56 -6.09
N GLN A 52 24.51 0.81 -5.09
CA GLN A 52 24.73 2.15 -4.54
C GLN A 52 25.35 3.10 -5.58
N VAL A 53 26.30 2.61 -6.40
CA VAL A 53 26.89 3.37 -7.51
C VAL A 53 25.88 3.61 -8.65
N LEU A 54 24.95 2.67 -8.87
CA LEU A 54 23.87 2.85 -9.85
C LEU A 54 22.86 3.93 -9.42
N ASP A 55 22.69 4.16 -8.12
CA ASP A 55 21.66 5.07 -7.63
C ASP A 55 21.94 6.56 -7.94
N ASP A 56 23.20 6.96 -7.97
CA ASP A 56 23.57 8.35 -8.24
C ASP A 56 23.60 8.72 -9.72
N ASN A 57 23.74 7.76 -10.63
CA ASN A 57 23.95 8.00 -12.06
C ASN A 57 22.84 7.46 -12.98
N GLN A 58 21.79 6.86 -12.43
CA GLN A 58 20.66 6.36 -13.22
C GLN A 58 19.42 7.25 -13.12
N ARG A 59 18.74 7.40 -14.25
CA ARG A 59 17.42 8.03 -14.34
C ARG A 59 16.33 7.06 -13.87
N PRO A 60 15.22 7.56 -13.32
CA PRO A 60 14.88 8.98 -13.21
C PRO A 60 15.30 9.68 -11.89
N TRP A 61 15.70 8.95 -10.85
CA TRP A 61 15.95 9.55 -9.53
C TRP A 61 16.99 10.67 -9.54
N SER A 62 18.12 10.45 -10.22
CA SER A 62 19.18 11.46 -10.38
C SER A 62 18.71 12.79 -10.99
N GLU A 63 17.61 12.79 -11.74
CA GLU A 63 17.01 14.00 -12.32
C GLU A 63 15.93 14.59 -11.43
N TRP A 64 15.04 13.76 -10.88
CA TRP A 64 13.92 14.21 -10.07
C TRP A 64 14.37 14.78 -8.71
N LYS A 65 15.47 14.27 -8.15
CA LYS A 65 16.03 14.73 -6.86
C LYS A 65 16.67 16.12 -6.92
N ARG A 66 16.78 16.73 -8.10
CA ARG A 66 17.43 18.05 -8.27
C ARG A 66 16.71 19.17 -7.53
N THR A 67 15.38 19.09 -7.38
CA THR A 67 14.58 20.03 -6.60
C THR A 67 13.38 19.32 -5.97
N ASP A 68 12.94 19.79 -4.80
CA ASP A 68 11.71 19.28 -4.18
C ASP A 68 10.50 19.46 -5.09
N ALA A 69 10.41 20.58 -5.82
CA ALA A 69 9.32 20.82 -6.75
C ALA A 69 9.25 19.74 -7.86
N SER A 70 10.39 19.36 -8.43
CA SER A 70 10.45 18.28 -9.42
C SER A 70 10.08 16.93 -8.80
N CYS A 71 10.63 16.62 -7.62
CA CYS A 71 10.35 15.38 -6.93
C CYS A 71 8.85 15.24 -6.59
N ILE A 72 8.23 16.30 -6.07
CA ILE A 72 6.80 16.37 -5.73
C ILE A 72 5.96 16.24 -7.00
N GLN A 73 6.33 16.89 -8.10
CA GLN A 73 5.60 16.79 -9.35
C GLN A 73 5.52 15.35 -9.83
N HIS A 74 6.61 14.58 -9.74
CA HIS A 74 6.65 13.20 -10.22
C HIS A 74 6.07 12.21 -9.21
N SER A 75 6.50 12.24 -7.96
CA SER A 75 6.16 11.23 -6.96
C SER A 75 4.97 11.61 -6.06
N GLY A 76 4.67 12.90 -5.94
CA GLY A 76 3.78 13.44 -4.91
C GLY A 76 4.46 13.69 -3.56
N HIS A 77 5.78 13.52 -3.48
CA HIS A 77 6.60 13.62 -2.26
C HIS A 77 7.88 14.41 -2.53
N ASP A 78 8.39 15.10 -1.51
CA ASP A 78 9.69 15.78 -1.60
C ASP A 78 10.87 14.81 -1.46
N VAL A 79 12.09 15.32 -1.63
CA VAL A 79 13.29 14.48 -1.68
C VAL A 79 13.49 13.72 -0.36
N GLU A 80 13.31 14.40 0.77
CA GLU A 80 13.47 13.81 2.11
C GLU A 80 12.44 12.70 2.34
N GLN A 81 11.18 12.91 1.96
CA GLN A 81 10.13 11.90 2.08
C GLN A 81 10.41 10.66 1.21
N VAL A 82 10.92 10.85 -0.02
CA VAL A 82 11.30 9.71 -0.88
C VAL A 82 12.48 8.94 -0.29
N GLN A 83 13.44 9.63 0.33
CA GLN A 83 14.56 8.98 1.02
C GLN A 83 14.11 8.23 2.27
N GLU A 84 13.17 8.78 3.05
CA GLU A 84 12.55 8.10 4.19
C GLU A 84 11.85 6.81 3.74
N LEU A 85 11.02 6.89 2.69
CA LEU A 85 10.37 5.73 2.09
C LEU A 85 11.40 4.68 1.64
N TYR A 86 12.46 5.12 0.97
CA TYR A 86 13.52 4.22 0.53
C TYR A 86 14.18 3.51 1.70
N SER A 87 14.52 4.22 2.78
CA SER A 87 15.15 3.62 3.97
C SER A 87 14.31 2.51 4.61
N ILE A 88 12.98 2.60 4.52
CA ILE A 88 12.05 1.57 5.05
C ILE A 88 12.04 0.32 4.16
N CYS A 89 12.21 0.47 2.85
CA CYS A 89 12.08 -0.61 1.86
C CYS A 89 13.40 -0.98 1.16
N GLU A 90 14.53 -0.43 1.59
CA GLU A 90 15.83 -0.55 0.93
C GLU A 90 16.27 -2.03 0.82
N GLU A 91 16.29 -2.74 1.95
CA GLU A 91 16.74 -4.13 2.00
C GLU A 91 15.86 -5.06 1.15
N PRO A 92 14.51 -5.02 1.23
CA PRO A 92 13.64 -5.78 0.34
C PRO A 92 13.83 -5.46 -1.15
N LEU A 93 14.05 -4.18 -1.51
CA LEU A 93 14.27 -3.77 -2.89
C LEU A 93 15.63 -4.26 -3.43
N ILE A 94 16.70 -4.17 -2.62
CA ILE A 94 18.02 -4.71 -2.96
C ILE A 94 17.93 -6.23 -3.16
N ASN A 95 17.22 -6.92 -2.28
CA ASN A 95 16.99 -8.36 -2.40
C ASN A 95 16.25 -8.71 -3.68
N TYR A 96 15.17 -7.99 -4.00
CA TYR A 96 14.42 -8.17 -5.24
C TYR A 96 15.32 -7.99 -6.47
N CYS A 97 16.09 -6.90 -6.53
CA CYS A 97 17.03 -6.65 -7.62
C CYS A 97 18.07 -7.78 -7.74
N SER A 98 18.63 -8.23 -6.61
CA SER A 98 19.62 -9.31 -6.57
C SER A 98 19.07 -10.64 -7.10
N HIS A 99 17.83 -11.00 -6.74
CA HIS A 99 17.16 -12.21 -7.24
C HIS A 99 16.85 -12.11 -8.73
N ARG A 100 16.32 -10.97 -9.19
CA ARG A 100 16.04 -10.72 -10.61
C ARG A 100 17.30 -10.85 -11.47
N ASN A 101 18.43 -10.32 -10.99
CA ASN A 101 19.71 -10.40 -11.69
C ASN A 101 20.23 -11.83 -11.81
N LYS A 102 20.04 -12.67 -10.79
CA LYS A 102 20.39 -14.10 -10.85
C LYS A 102 19.58 -14.85 -11.92
N LEU A 103 18.32 -14.49 -12.11
CA LEU A 103 17.41 -15.14 -13.07
C LEU A 103 17.61 -14.66 -14.52
N HIS A 104 17.98 -13.39 -14.71
CA HIS A 104 17.99 -12.75 -16.03
C HIS A 104 19.35 -12.19 -16.46
N GLY A 105 20.43 -12.50 -15.75
CA GLY A 105 21.78 -11.94 -15.94
C GLY A 105 22.41 -12.12 -17.33
N ASN A 106 21.88 -13.02 -18.17
CA ASN A 106 22.35 -13.24 -19.54
C ASN A 106 21.53 -12.50 -20.61
N SER A 107 20.51 -11.73 -20.24
CA SER A 107 19.63 -11.05 -21.19
C SER A 107 20.03 -9.59 -21.38
N THR A 108 20.57 -9.27 -22.56
CA THR A 108 20.96 -7.93 -23.02
C THR A 108 19.78 -6.94 -23.15
N THR A 109 18.54 -7.38 -22.95
CA THR A 109 17.31 -6.58 -23.09
C THR A 109 16.70 -6.12 -21.76
N THR A 110 17.33 -6.44 -20.63
CA THR A 110 16.83 -6.03 -19.31
C THR A 110 17.62 -4.82 -18.82
N SER A 111 17.05 -3.62 -18.99
CA SER A 111 17.56 -2.42 -18.33
C SER A 111 17.54 -2.64 -16.80
N TYR A 112 18.72 -2.61 -16.20
CA TYR A 112 18.87 -2.69 -14.75
C TYR A 112 18.42 -1.38 -14.12
N LEU A 113 17.37 -1.45 -13.31
CA LEU A 113 16.96 -0.35 -12.44
C LEU A 113 17.61 -0.50 -11.08
N SER A 114 18.19 0.58 -10.57
CA SER A 114 18.54 0.66 -9.15
C SER A 114 17.30 0.44 -8.26
N PRO A 115 17.48 -0.06 -7.03
CA PRO A 115 16.41 -0.16 -6.02
C PRO A 115 15.58 1.12 -5.87
N MET A 116 16.23 2.28 -5.77
CA MET A 116 15.54 3.58 -5.69
C MET A 116 14.75 3.90 -6.96
N ASN A 117 15.30 3.61 -8.14
CA ASN A 117 14.57 3.85 -9.39
C ASN A 117 13.32 2.97 -9.51
N LEU A 118 13.33 1.75 -8.96
CA LEU A 118 12.12 0.94 -8.83
C LEU A 118 11.06 1.61 -7.93
N LEU A 119 11.48 2.17 -6.80
CA LEU A 119 10.60 2.92 -5.90
C LEU A 119 9.99 4.12 -6.61
N VAL A 120 10.81 5.05 -7.13
CA VAL A 120 10.29 6.32 -7.66
C VAL A 120 9.46 6.13 -8.91
N VAL A 121 9.76 5.14 -9.77
CA VAL A 121 8.92 4.82 -10.92
C VAL A 121 7.56 4.27 -10.48
N THR A 122 7.52 3.50 -9.39
CA THR A 122 6.25 3.02 -8.81
C THR A 122 5.43 4.16 -8.20
N LEU A 123 6.08 5.10 -7.50
CA LEU A 123 5.42 6.31 -6.99
C LEU A 123 4.86 7.17 -8.13
N TRP A 124 5.64 7.35 -9.20
CA TRP A 124 5.22 8.07 -10.40
C TRP A 124 4.02 7.39 -11.08
N TYR A 125 4.02 6.06 -11.15
CA TYR A 125 2.89 5.28 -11.63
C TYR A 125 1.63 5.50 -10.78
N PHE A 126 1.72 5.52 -9.45
CA PHE A 126 0.55 5.84 -8.61
C PHE A 126 0.07 7.27 -8.82
N LYS A 127 0.99 8.22 -8.86
CA LYS A 127 0.68 9.64 -8.91
C LYS A 127 -0.03 10.04 -10.20
N HIS A 128 0.49 9.60 -11.34
CA HIS A 128 0.02 10.02 -12.66
C HIS A 128 -0.78 8.94 -13.39
N TYR A 129 -0.65 7.69 -12.97
CA TYR A 129 -1.31 6.55 -13.59
C TYR A 129 -1.13 6.52 -15.11
N HIS A 130 0.12 6.71 -15.54
CA HIS A 130 0.45 6.62 -16.94
C HIS A 130 0.22 5.19 -17.45
N PRO A 131 -0.22 5.01 -18.71
CA PRO A 131 -0.18 3.71 -19.37
C PRO A 131 1.24 3.16 -19.34
N GLU A 132 1.40 1.85 -19.16
CA GLU A 132 2.74 1.24 -19.07
C GLU A 132 3.59 1.53 -20.31
N ARG A 133 2.98 1.57 -21.51
CA ARG A 133 3.64 1.97 -22.77
C ARG A 133 4.28 3.37 -22.75
N TYR A 134 3.73 4.27 -21.95
CA TYR A 134 4.29 5.61 -21.79
C TYR A 134 5.49 5.58 -20.85
N ILE A 135 5.41 4.81 -19.76
CA ILE A 135 6.55 4.59 -18.85
C ILE A 135 7.71 3.94 -19.61
N THR A 136 7.42 2.97 -20.47
CA THR A 136 8.44 2.30 -21.28
C THR A 136 9.10 3.24 -22.27
N SER A 137 8.35 4.15 -22.90
CA SER A 137 8.93 5.11 -23.85
C SER A 137 9.76 6.18 -23.13
N GLU A 138 9.28 6.68 -22.00
CA GLU A 138 9.95 7.75 -21.24
C GLU A 138 11.27 7.27 -20.63
N LEU A 139 11.27 6.05 -20.09
CA LEU A 139 12.41 5.49 -19.36
C LEU A 139 13.24 4.51 -20.21
N ASN A 140 12.89 4.33 -21.49
CA ASN A 140 13.52 3.40 -22.41
C ASN A 140 13.58 1.95 -21.87
N PHE A 141 12.45 1.46 -21.35
CA PHE A 141 12.30 0.10 -20.81
C PHE A 141 11.49 -0.80 -21.72
N SER A 142 11.64 -2.12 -21.53
CA SER A 142 10.72 -3.07 -22.13
C SER A 142 9.41 -3.13 -21.32
N GLN A 143 8.29 -3.25 -22.02
CA GLN A 143 6.97 -3.43 -21.42
C GLN A 143 6.90 -4.64 -20.45
N PRO A 144 7.51 -5.80 -20.75
CA PRO A 144 7.61 -6.88 -19.79
C PRO A 144 8.29 -6.46 -18.48
N ALA A 145 9.38 -5.68 -18.54
CA ALA A 145 10.09 -5.26 -17.32
C ALA A 145 9.16 -4.50 -16.36
N VAL A 146 8.37 -3.55 -16.86
CA VAL A 146 7.38 -2.79 -16.08
C VAL A 146 6.32 -3.70 -15.46
N ASN A 147 5.81 -4.66 -16.24
CA ASN A 147 4.78 -5.59 -15.79
C ASN A 147 5.28 -6.55 -14.69
N TYR A 148 6.57 -6.89 -14.71
CA TYR A 148 7.19 -7.71 -13.68
C TYR A 148 7.48 -6.93 -12.41
N PHE A 149 8.11 -5.75 -12.50
CA PHE A 149 8.56 -5.07 -11.29
C PHE A 149 7.44 -4.32 -10.57
N LEU A 150 6.46 -3.71 -11.27
CA LEU A 150 5.44 -2.90 -10.60
C LEU A 150 4.67 -3.70 -9.53
N PRO A 151 4.14 -4.91 -9.81
CA PRO A 151 3.47 -5.71 -8.78
C PRO A 151 4.39 -6.11 -7.63
N ALA A 152 5.64 -6.49 -7.94
CA ALA A 152 6.61 -6.90 -6.92
C ALA A 152 7.00 -5.74 -5.98
N VAL A 153 7.19 -4.54 -6.53
CA VAL A 153 7.47 -3.34 -5.73
C VAL A 153 6.24 -2.93 -4.92
N VAL A 154 5.03 -3.02 -5.48
CA VAL A 154 3.78 -2.82 -4.70
C VAL A 154 3.71 -3.77 -3.51
N ASP A 155 4.04 -5.05 -3.71
CA ASP A 155 4.05 -6.05 -2.64
C ASP A 155 5.08 -5.72 -1.54
N ILE A 156 6.27 -5.27 -1.94
CA ILE A 156 7.32 -4.80 -1.01
C ILE A 156 6.82 -3.59 -0.23
N LEU A 157 6.31 -2.56 -0.91
CA LEU A 157 5.82 -1.35 -0.23
C LEU A 157 4.66 -1.69 0.71
N HIS A 158 3.78 -2.60 0.32
CA HIS A 158 2.70 -3.06 1.18
C HIS A 158 3.23 -3.81 2.42
N SER A 159 4.29 -4.60 2.31
CA SER A 159 4.79 -5.37 3.47
C SER A 159 5.58 -4.52 4.47
N CYS A 160 6.23 -3.43 4.06
CA CYS A 160 7.06 -2.60 4.94
C CYS A 160 6.53 -1.18 5.14
N VAL A 161 6.13 -0.47 4.09
CA VAL A 161 5.70 0.94 4.17
C VAL A 161 4.28 1.06 4.73
N TYR A 162 3.34 0.21 4.29
CA TYR A 162 1.97 0.26 4.81
C TYR A 162 1.88 0.14 6.34
N PRO A 163 2.42 -0.92 6.99
CA PRO A 163 2.36 -1.06 8.45
C PRO A 163 3.18 -0.01 9.21
N ALA A 164 4.19 0.61 8.58
CA ALA A 164 4.98 1.67 9.20
C ALA A 164 4.17 2.97 9.42
N PHE A 165 3.21 3.26 8.53
CA PHE A 165 2.46 4.51 8.56
C PHE A 165 0.97 4.35 8.87
N VAL A 166 0.39 3.16 8.71
CA VAL A 166 -1.03 2.89 8.97
C VAL A 166 -1.17 1.77 9.98
N SER A 167 -1.66 2.12 11.15
CA SER A 167 -2.03 1.17 12.20
C SER A 167 -3.05 1.78 13.13
N VAL A 168 -3.92 0.92 13.69
CA VAL A 168 -4.78 1.31 14.78
C VAL A 168 -3.92 1.46 16.04
N PRO A 169 -3.94 2.61 16.71
CA PRO A 169 -3.14 2.79 17.92
C PRO A 169 -3.54 1.81 19.04
N VAL A 170 -2.56 1.15 19.65
CA VAL A 170 -2.81 0.22 20.77
C VAL A 170 -3.48 0.91 21.96
N ASP A 171 -3.18 2.19 22.21
CA ASP A 171 -3.73 2.98 23.31
C ASP A 171 -4.92 3.87 22.90
N LEU A 172 -5.62 3.53 21.81
CA LEU A 172 -6.64 4.39 21.18
C LEU A 172 -7.70 4.89 22.18
N ALA A 173 -8.15 4.05 23.11
CA ALA A 173 -9.12 4.42 24.14
C ALA A 173 -8.65 5.59 25.02
N ASN A 174 -7.36 5.61 25.37
CA ASN A 174 -6.75 6.61 26.25
C ASN A 174 -6.30 7.87 25.53
N ARG A 175 -6.23 7.86 24.19
CA ARG A 175 -5.80 9.02 23.42
C ARG A 175 -6.80 10.16 23.52
N ARG A 176 -6.29 11.36 23.81
CA ARG A 176 -7.07 12.59 23.73
C ARG A 176 -7.47 12.84 22.27
N THR A 177 -8.72 13.24 22.06
CA THR A 177 -9.27 13.61 20.76
C THR A 177 -9.49 15.12 20.70
N PRO A 178 -8.41 15.92 20.51
CA PRO A 178 -8.48 17.38 20.62
C PRO A 178 -9.47 18.07 19.66
N HIS A 179 -9.98 17.35 18.65
CA HIS A 179 -10.95 17.86 17.68
C HIS A 179 -12.15 16.92 17.49
N GLY A 180 -12.31 15.94 18.36
CA GLY A 180 -13.50 15.08 18.35
C GLY A 180 -14.68 15.79 19.02
N PRO A 181 -15.93 15.44 18.66
CA PRO A 181 -17.10 16.04 19.28
C PRO A 181 -17.21 15.71 20.78
N GLN A 182 -16.77 14.51 21.20
CA GLN A 182 -16.68 14.09 22.61
C GLN A 182 -15.51 13.11 22.81
N GLN A 183 -15.15 12.81 24.06
CA GLN A 183 -13.94 12.06 24.41
C GLN A 183 -13.95 10.58 23.97
N HIS A 184 -15.12 9.93 23.91
CA HIS A 184 -15.26 8.52 23.51
C HIS A 184 -15.33 8.32 22.00
N TYR A 185 -15.60 9.37 21.22
CA TYR A 185 -15.42 9.32 19.77
C TYR A 185 -13.93 9.31 19.48
N LYS A 186 -13.43 8.25 18.84
CA LYS A 186 -12.01 8.14 18.50
C LYS A 186 -11.74 8.14 17.01
N LEU A 187 -12.62 7.54 16.24
CA LEU A 187 -12.43 7.31 14.81
C LEU A 187 -13.61 7.83 14.00
N ILE A 188 -13.34 8.10 12.74
CA ILE A 188 -14.34 8.38 11.72
C ILE A 188 -14.16 7.33 10.63
N VAL A 189 -15.26 6.75 10.15
CA VAL A 189 -15.27 5.76 9.08
C VAL A 189 -16.11 6.25 7.91
N ASP A 190 -15.59 6.05 6.70
CA ASP A 190 -16.34 6.25 5.47
C ASP A 190 -15.87 5.27 4.40
N SER A 191 -16.73 4.96 3.43
CA SER A 191 -16.31 4.21 2.25
C SER A 191 -16.18 5.13 1.05
N THR A 192 -15.07 5.00 0.34
CA THR A 192 -14.85 5.63 -0.96
C THR A 192 -14.91 4.58 -2.06
N PHE A 193 -14.96 5.04 -3.30
CA PHE A 193 -15.09 4.16 -4.47
C PHE A 193 -14.05 4.52 -5.53
N ILE A 194 -13.48 3.53 -6.21
CA ILE A 194 -12.56 3.69 -7.35
C ILE A 194 -13.34 3.28 -8.59
N ALA A 195 -13.47 4.20 -9.55
CA ALA A 195 -14.20 3.94 -10.79
C ALA A 195 -13.50 2.86 -11.61
N ILE A 196 -14.28 1.98 -12.23
CA ILE A 196 -13.77 0.94 -13.14
C ILE A 196 -14.49 1.02 -14.49
N PRO A 197 -13.92 0.47 -15.59
CA PRO A 197 -14.64 0.30 -16.84
C PRO A 197 -15.89 -0.54 -16.66
N GLU A 198 -16.84 -0.41 -17.57
CA GLU A 198 -18.02 -1.28 -17.59
C GLU A 198 -17.59 -2.76 -17.71
N PRO A 199 -17.96 -3.62 -16.74
CA PRO A 199 -17.71 -5.04 -16.85
C PRO A 199 -18.42 -5.64 -18.07
N HIS A 200 -17.78 -6.56 -18.78
CA HIS A 200 -18.41 -7.22 -19.92
C HIS A 200 -19.58 -8.11 -19.50
N ASP A 201 -19.42 -8.84 -18.41
CA ASP A 201 -20.40 -9.80 -17.89
C ASP A 201 -21.57 -9.11 -17.15
N PRO A 202 -22.84 -9.47 -17.43
CA PRO A 202 -24.01 -8.86 -16.77
C PRO A 202 -24.07 -9.05 -15.26
N GLU A 203 -23.62 -10.18 -14.71
CA GLU A 203 -23.63 -10.40 -13.26
C GLU A 203 -22.56 -9.54 -12.58
N GLN A 204 -21.38 -9.41 -13.20
CA GLN A 204 -20.37 -8.45 -12.76
C GLN A 204 -20.89 -7.01 -12.78
N ARG A 205 -21.65 -6.59 -13.80
CA ARG A 205 -22.24 -5.23 -13.84
C ARG A 205 -23.12 -4.96 -12.63
N LYS A 206 -23.94 -5.92 -12.20
CA LYS A 206 -24.76 -5.80 -10.99
C LYS A 206 -23.89 -5.67 -9.74
N ALA A 207 -22.88 -6.54 -9.62
CA ALA A 207 -21.97 -6.55 -8.46
C ALA A 207 -21.22 -5.22 -8.32
N TYR A 208 -20.65 -4.71 -9.42
CA TYR A 208 -19.85 -3.49 -9.43
C TYR A 208 -20.65 -2.20 -9.49
N TYR A 209 -21.98 -2.26 -9.63
CA TYR A 209 -22.81 -1.07 -9.79
C TYR A 209 -22.62 -0.09 -8.63
N HIS A 210 -22.36 1.17 -8.97
CA HIS A 210 -22.23 2.27 -8.02
C HIS A 210 -22.68 3.58 -8.66
N ALA A 211 -23.86 4.07 -8.26
CA ALA A 211 -24.52 5.21 -8.89
C ALA A 211 -23.72 6.53 -8.86
N LYS A 212 -22.80 6.71 -7.90
CA LYS A 212 -21.95 7.91 -7.82
C LYS A 212 -20.69 7.82 -8.69
N SER A 213 -20.41 6.66 -9.27
CA SER A 213 -19.24 6.47 -10.13
C SER A 213 -19.49 7.11 -11.51
N PRO A 214 -18.49 7.79 -12.12
CA PRO A 214 -18.64 8.36 -13.45
C PRO A 214 -18.93 7.30 -14.53
N THR A 215 -18.56 6.05 -14.30
CA THR A 215 -18.84 4.93 -15.19
C THR A 215 -20.06 4.11 -14.77
N ASN A 216 -20.74 4.48 -13.68
CA ASN A 216 -21.73 3.66 -12.95
C ASN A 216 -21.17 2.37 -12.32
N TYR A 217 -19.87 2.11 -12.41
CA TYR A 217 -19.24 0.91 -11.85
C TYR A 217 -18.02 1.29 -11.01
N ALA A 218 -17.86 0.64 -9.86
CA ALA A 218 -16.73 0.92 -8.98
C ALA A 218 -16.37 -0.25 -8.08
N ILE A 219 -15.12 -0.21 -7.62
CA ILE A 219 -14.65 -0.95 -6.45
C ILE A 219 -14.83 -0.07 -5.22
N LYS A 220 -15.27 -0.64 -4.11
CA LYS A 220 -15.48 0.03 -2.83
C LYS A 220 -14.37 -0.31 -1.84
N VAL A 221 -13.95 0.67 -1.06
CA VAL A 221 -12.99 0.47 0.04
C VAL A 221 -13.42 1.33 1.23
N GLN A 222 -13.25 0.83 2.44
CA GLN A 222 -13.50 1.57 3.67
C GLN A 222 -12.20 2.07 4.27
N ILE A 223 -12.25 3.30 4.77
CA ILE A 223 -11.13 3.95 5.42
C ILE A 223 -11.61 4.45 6.77
N ALA A 224 -10.78 4.26 7.80
CA ALA A 224 -10.96 4.90 9.09
C ALA A 224 -9.80 5.85 9.40
N CYS A 225 -10.12 6.99 10.01
CA CYS A 225 -9.13 7.98 10.42
C CYS A 225 -9.40 8.51 11.82
N ASP A 226 -8.36 9.10 12.43
CA ASP A 226 -8.51 9.91 13.64
C ASP A 226 -8.90 11.36 13.30
N PHE A 227 -9.26 12.14 14.32
CA PHE A 227 -9.59 13.58 14.18
C PHE A 227 -8.39 14.49 13.88
N ARG A 228 -7.20 13.92 13.66
CA ARG A 228 -6.01 14.62 13.15
C ARG A 228 -5.76 14.30 11.68
N HIS A 229 -6.73 13.68 11.02
CA HIS A 229 -6.70 13.25 9.63
C HIS A 229 -5.73 12.08 9.35
N ARG A 230 -5.22 11.40 10.37
CA ARG A 230 -4.36 10.23 10.13
C ARG A 230 -5.23 9.02 9.82
N ILE A 231 -4.95 8.39 8.69
CA ILE A 231 -5.56 7.11 8.33
C ILE A 231 -5.01 6.05 9.29
N VAL A 232 -5.88 5.32 9.97
CA VAL A 232 -5.48 4.28 10.92
C VAL A 232 -5.80 2.88 10.42
N HIS A 233 -6.73 2.77 9.46
CA HIS A 233 -7.19 1.50 8.93
C HIS A 233 -7.73 1.67 7.50
N VAL A 234 -7.46 0.69 6.65
CA VAL A 234 -7.97 0.58 5.30
C VAL A 234 -8.37 -0.88 5.05
N SER A 235 -9.64 -1.11 4.75
CA SER A 235 -10.18 -2.44 4.49
C SER A 235 -9.63 -3.05 3.20
N GLU A 236 -9.94 -4.33 2.98
CA GLU A 236 -9.90 -4.88 1.63
C GLU A 236 -10.88 -4.16 0.69
N CYS A 237 -10.73 -4.40 -0.61
CA CYS A 237 -11.67 -3.92 -1.61
C CYS A 237 -12.91 -4.83 -1.71
N TYR A 238 -14.05 -4.23 -2.02
CA TYR A 238 -15.34 -4.87 -2.19
C TYR A 238 -15.98 -4.45 -3.51
N HIS A 239 -16.97 -5.21 -3.95
CA HIS A 239 -17.81 -4.81 -5.07
C HIS A 239 -18.59 -3.51 -4.76
N GLY A 240 -18.80 -2.66 -5.78
CA GLY A 240 -19.43 -1.34 -5.62
C GLY A 240 -20.83 -1.37 -4.98
N SER A 241 -21.61 -2.42 -5.23
CA SER A 241 -22.98 -2.58 -4.73
C SER A 241 -23.07 -2.94 -3.24
N ILE A 242 -21.97 -3.40 -2.62
CA ILE A 242 -21.97 -3.81 -1.20
C ILE A 242 -22.27 -2.61 -0.31
N ARG A 243 -23.14 -2.78 0.69
CA ARG A 243 -23.55 -1.70 1.59
C ARG A 243 -22.41 -1.31 2.54
N HIS A 244 -22.35 -0.04 2.92
CA HIS A 244 -21.33 0.51 3.83
C HIS A 244 -21.23 -0.27 5.15
N ILE A 245 -22.37 -0.57 5.78
CA ILE A 245 -22.41 -1.37 7.02
C ILE A 245 -21.89 -2.80 6.83
N THR A 246 -22.11 -3.41 5.67
CA THR A 246 -21.58 -4.76 5.38
C THR A 246 -20.07 -4.70 5.28
N VAL A 247 -19.52 -3.71 4.57
CA VAL A 247 -18.07 -3.50 4.50
C VAL A 247 -17.47 -3.31 5.90
N LEU A 248 -18.11 -2.53 6.79
CA LEU A 248 -17.61 -2.33 8.15
C LEU A 248 -17.52 -3.61 8.97
N ARG A 249 -18.51 -4.50 8.83
CA ARG A 249 -18.56 -5.76 9.57
C ARG A 249 -17.51 -6.76 9.09
N GLU A 250 -17.09 -6.62 7.84
CA GLU A 250 -16.13 -7.51 7.17
C GLU A 250 -14.73 -6.91 7.07
N SER A 251 -14.50 -5.68 7.56
CA SER A 251 -13.23 -4.96 7.37
C SER A 251 -12.20 -5.18 8.49
N ASP A 252 -12.47 -6.06 9.45
CA ASP A 252 -11.69 -6.30 10.67
C ASP A 252 -11.47 -5.07 11.58
N LEU A 253 -11.94 -3.88 11.20
CA LEU A 253 -11.77 -2.66 11.99
C LEU A 253 -12.36 -2.79 13.39
N LEU A 254 -13.55 -3.39 13.50
CA LEU A 254 -14.24 -3.54 14.78
C LEU A 254 -13.51 -4.50 15.73
N GLU A 255 -12.67 -5.41 15.23
CA GLU A 255 -11.84 -6.29 16.06
C GLU A 255 -10.72 -5.52 16.78
N HIS A 256 -10.37 -4.35 16.27
CA HIS A 256 -9.30 -3.49 16.80
C HIS A 256 -9.83 -2.37 17.71
N VAL A 257 -11.14 -2.29 17.91
CA VAL A 257 -11.79 -1.19 18.64
C VAL A 257 -12.48 -1.74 19.88
N GLU A 258 -12.07 -1.24 21.05
CA GLU A 258 -12.73 -1.57 22.32
C GLU A 258 -14.19 -1.09 22.33
N GLU A 259 -15.05 -1.79 23.07
CA GLU A 259 -16.48 -1.42 23.25
C GLU A 259 -16.67 0.00 23.82
N SER A 260 -15.67 0.52 24.53
CA SER A 260 -15.66 1.88 25.11
C SER A 260 -15.50 3.00 24.07
N ILE A 261 -15.13 2.65 22.83
CA ILE A 261 -14.84 3.58 21.75
C ILE A 261 -16.03 3.65 20.80
N GLN A 262 -16.42 4.88 20.43
CA GLN A 262 -17.40 5.10 19.37
C GLN A 262 -16.73 5.58 18.08
N ILE A 263 -17.25 5.08 16.97
CA ILE A 263 -16.83 5.44 15.62
C ILE A 263 -17.90 6.36 15.02
N ILE A 264 -17.50 7.42 14.33
CA ILE A 264 -18.43 8.28 13.59
C ILE A 264 -18.57 7.77 12.17
N GLY A 265 -19.80 7.55 11.71
CA GLY A 265 -20.11 7.12 10.34
C GLY A 265 -21.20 7.98 9.70
N ASP A 266 -21.33 7.84 8.39
CA ASP A 266 -22.48 8.38 7.66
C ASP A 266 -23.77 7.58 7.93
N LYS A 267 -24.89 8.01 7.35
CA LYS A 267 -26.18 7.31 7.54
C LYS A 267 -26.23 5.91 6.94
N GLY A 268 -25.28 5.53 6.10
CA GLY A 268 -25.12 4.19 5.54
C GLY A 268 -24.70 3.14 6.59
N TYR A 269 -24.25 3.58 7.77
CA TYR A 269 -23.88 2.74 8.90
C TYR A 269 -24.96 2.60 9.98
N ILE A 270 -26.16 3.16 9.76
CA ILE A 270 -27.27 3.00 10.70
C ILE A 270 -27.58 1.51 10.91
N GLY A 271 -27.62 1.09 12.18
CA GLY A 271 -27.84 -0.30 12.59
C GLY A 271 -26.59 -0.99 13.13
N GLU A 272 -25.46 -0.27 13.22
CA GLU A 272 -24.27 -0.73 13.92
C GLU A 272 -24.15 -0.06 15.29
N GLU A 273 -23.93 -0.86 16.34
CA GLU A 273 -24.02 -0.40 17.74
C GLU A 273 -22.91 0.59 18.11
N TYR A 274 -21.70 0.31 17.65
CA TYR A 274 -20.50 1.11 17.92
C TYR A 274 -20.34 2.31 16.98
N VAL A 275 -21.28 2.50 16.03
CA VAL A 275 -21.22 3.60 15.06
C VAL A 275 -22.30 4.63 15.33
N VAL A 276 -21.85 5.83 15.62
CA VAL A 276 -22.70 7.00 15.75
C VAL A 276 -22.87 7.67 14.39
N THR A 277 -24.13 7.92 14.05
CA THR A 277 -24.52 8.50 12.76
C THR A 277 -25.43 9.71 12.98
N PRO A 278 -25.52 10.64 12.01
CA PRO A 278 -26.43 11.77 12.12
C PRO A 278 -27.90 11.33 12.28
N ARG A 279 -28.61 11.91 13.26
CA ARG A 279 -30.03 11.66 13.53
C ARG A 279 -30.89 11.96 12.30
N LYS A 280 -31.76 11.01 11.93
CA LYS A 280 -32.72 11.19 10.82
C LYS A 280 -33.90 12.03 11.27
N LYS A 281 -34.48 12.77 10.32
CA LYS A 281 -35.75 13.47 10.53
C LYS A 281 -36.84 12.43 10.82
N PRO A 282 -37.53 12.50 11.97
CA PRO A 282 -38.63 11.59 12.26
C PRO A 282 -39.79 11.80 11.27
N HIS A 283 -40.59 10.76 11.04
CA HIS A 283 -41.73 10.87 10.14
C HIS A 283 -42.74 11.90 10.68
N GLY A 284 -43.14 12.86 9.84
CA GLY A 284 -44.12 13.89 10.18
C GLY A 284 -43.68 14.92 11.23
N ARG A 285 -42.39 14.98 11.60
CA ARG A 285 -41.86 15.95 12.57
C ARG A 285 -40.57 16.60 12.05
N GLU A 286 -40.30 17.82 12.51
CA GLU A 286 -39.01 18.47 12.29
C GLU A 286 -37.94 17.97 13.24
N LEU A 287 -36.68 18.14 12.85
CA LEU A 287 -35.55 17.94 13.76
C LEU A 287 -35.62 19.00 14.87
N THR A 288 -35.43 18.55 16.10
CA THR A 288 -35.28 19.47 17.24
C THR A 288 -34.00 20.27 17.10
N GLN A 289 -33.86 21.37 17.85
CA GLN A 289 -32.62 22.13 17.85
C GLN A 289 -31.44 21.27 18.34
N GLU A 290 -31.66 20.42 19.35
CA GLU A 290 -30.67 19.46 19.84
C GLU A 290 -30.22 18.48 18.75
N ASP A 291 -31.14 17.92 17.96
CA ASP A 291 -30.78 17.03 16.85
C ASP A 291 -29.98 17.75 15.77
N LYS A 292 -30.30 19.03 15.51
CA LYS A 292 -29.55 19.85 14.55
C LYS A 292 -28.15 20.16 15.05
N ASP A 293 -28.00 20.50 16.33
CA ASP A 293 -26.70 20.77 16.94
C ASP A 293 -25.83 19.50 16.96
N PHE A 294 -26.41 18.36 17.36
CA PHE A 294 -25.73 17.06 17.29
C PHE A 294 -25.30 16.72 15.85
N ASN A 295 -26.20 16.86 14.88
CA ASN A 295 -25.88 16.61 13.49
C ASN A 295 -24.80 17.56 12.95
N ARG A 296 -24.79 18.82 13.38
CA ARG A 296 -23.75 19.78 13.02
C ARG A 296 -22.38 19.30 13.51
N ASP A 297 -22.28 18.86 14.76
CA ASP A 297 -21.02 18.40 15.34
C ASP A 297 -20.53 17.11 14.67
N ILE A 298 -21.42 16.13 14.46
CA ILE A 298 -21.08 14.88 13.76
C ILE A 298 -20.67 15.15 12.31
N ASN A 299 -21.40 15.98 11.57
CA ASN A 299 -21.06 16.28 10.17
C ASN A 299 -19.77 17.10 10.07
N SER A 300 -19.53 18.05 10.99
CA SER A 300 -18.27 18.78 11.05
C SER A 300 -17.09 17.84 11.28
N ALA A 301 -17.26 16.84 12.13
CA ALA A 301 -16.22 15.85 12.37
C ALA A 301 -15.95 14.98 11.12
N ARG A 302 -17.01 14.58 10.40
CA ARG A 302 -16.92 13.82 9.14
C ARG A 302 -16.18 14.54 8.01
N ALA A 303 -16.08 15.86 8.05
CA ALA A 303 -15.27 16.60 7.06
C ALA A 303 -13.82 16.08 6.99
N ALA A 304 -13.28 15.56 8.11
CA ALA A 304 -11.93 15.01 8.13
C ALA A 304 -11.74 13.80 7.20
N ILE A 305 -12.66 12.82 7.23
CA ILE A 305 -12.58 11.64 6.36
C ILE A 305 -12.90 11.99 4.90
N GLU A 306 -13.78 12.96 4.67
CA GLU A 306 -14.11 13.45 3.32
C GLU A 306 -12.87 14.11 2.67
N ASN A 307 -12.12 14.91 3.43
CA ASN A 307 -10.87 15.51 2.96
C ASN A 307 -9.78 14.45 2.70
N ILE A 308 -9.68 13.41 3.54
CA ILE A 308 -8.78 12.27 3.29
C ILE A 308 -9.15 11.56 2.00
N ASN A 309 -10.43 11.28 1.80
CA ASN A 309 -10.92 10.66 0.57
C ASN A 309 -10.52 11.51 -0.65
N GLN A 310 -10.65 12.83 -0.59
CA GLN A 310 -10.16 13.72 -1.65
C GLN A 310 -8.64 13.64 -1.83
N ARG A 311 -7.86 13.59 -0.75
CA ARG A 311 -6.40 13.47 -0.79
C ARG A 311 -5.95 12.18 -1.48
N LEU A 312 -6.56 11.05 -1.15
CA LEU A 312 -6.32 9.76 -1.82
C LEU A 312 -6.60 9.86 -3.33
N LYS A 313 -7.67 10.57 -3.72
CA LYS A 313 -8.04 10.80 -5.13
C LYS A 313 -7.08 11.72 -5.89
N THR A 314 -6.12 12.37 -5.21
CA THR A 314 -5.04 13.11 -5.90
C THR A 314 -3.99 12.20 -6.55
N TYR A 315 -3.99 10.91 -6.22
CA TYR A 315 -3.26 9.89 -6.95
C TYR A 315 -4.15 9.42 -8.10
N ALA A 316 -3.72 9.65 -9.34
CA ALA A 316 -4.55 9.43 -10.51
C ALA A 316 -5.04 7.99 -10.65
N ILE A 317 -4.31 7.01 -10.09
CA ILE A 317 -4.72 5.60 -10.08
C ILE A 317 -6.01 5.36 -9.30
N LEU A 318 -6.26 6.18 -8.27
CA LEU A 318 -7.49 6.14 -7.47
C LEU A 318 -8.50 7.18 -7.93
N GLY A 319 -8.04 8.35 -8.39
CA GLY A 319 -8.87 9.46 -8.84
C GLY A 319 -9.53 9.25 -10.21
N GLY A 320 -8.88 8.50 -11.09
CA GLY A 320 -9.38 8.17 -12.42
C GLY A 320 -10.14 6.84 -12.49
N VAL A 321 -10.30 6.34 -13.71
CA VAL A 321 -10.84 4.99 -13.98
C VAL A 321 -9.69 3.99 -13.86
N TYR A 322 -9.77 3.07 -12.89
CA TYR A 322 -8.80 2.01 -12.70
C TYR A 322 -8.91 0.97 -13.83
N ARG A 323 -7.81 0.79 -14.56
CA ARG A 323 -7.68 -0.07 -15.75
C ARG A 323 -7.01 -1.41 -15.46
N GLY A 324 -6.70 -1.70 -14.20
CA GLY A 324 -6.09 -2.98 -13.82
C GLY A 324 -7.12 -4.10 -13.67
N PRO A 325 -6.67 -5.34 -13.42
CA PRO A 325 -7.55 -6.47 -13.15
C PRO A 325 -8.44 -6.22 -11.92
N VAL A 326 -9.72 -6.61 -12.02
CA VAL A 326 -10.73 -6.45 -10.96
C VAL A 326 -11.31 -7.78 -10.50
N ASP A 327 -10.90 -8.88 -11.13
CA ASP A 327 -11.24 -10.26 -10.77
C ASP A 327 -10.68 -10.66 -9.41
N ASN A 328 -9.49 -10.14 -9.05
CA ASN A 328 -8.90 -10.30 -7.74
C ASN A 328 -8.50 -8.95 -7.14
N PHE A 329 -9.21 -8.59 -6.06
CA PHE A 329 -9.01 -7.35 -5.32
C PHE A 329 -7.66 -7.20 -4.62
N HIS A 330 -6.86 -8.27 -4.47
CA HIS A 330 -5.60 -8.23 -3.72
C HIS A 330 -4.65 -7.13 -4.23
N LYS A 331 -4.49 -7.01 -5.56
CA LYS A 331 -3.56 -6.03 -6.14
C LYS A 331 -3.99 -4.60 -5.87
N ILE A 332 -5.26 -4.27 -6.13
CA ILE A 332 -5.78 -2.92 -5.93
C ILE A 332 -5.88 -2.55 -4.44
N THR A 333 -6.19 -3.52 -3.58
CA THR A 333 -6.18 -3.36 -2.12
C THR A 333 -4.81 -2.90 -1.63
N LYS A 334 -3.75 -3.63 -2.01
CA LYS A 334 -2.36 -3.26 -1.67
C LYS A 334 -1.98 -1.87 -2.19
N ILE A 335 -2.37 -1.53 -3.42
CA ILE A 335 -2.13 -0.19 -3.98
C ILE A 335 -2.80 0.89 -3.12
N ILE A 336 -4.07 0.71 -2.74
CA ILE A 336 -4.81 1.69 -1.93
C ILE A 336 -4.18 1.82 -0.54
N GLN A 337 -3.82 0.70 0.08
CA GLN A 337 -3.17 0.66 1.40
C GLN A 337 -1.81 1.36 1.38
N VAL A 338 -0.97 1.09 0.36
CA VAL A 338 0.29 1.82 0.18
C VAL A 338 0.03 3.31 -0.02
N ILE A 339 -0.93 3.70 -0.86
CA ILE A 339 -1.26 5.12 -1.07
C ILE A 339 -1.79 5.79 0.20
N ALA A 340 -2.50 5.06 1.07
CA ALA A 340 -2.91 5.56 2.38
C ALA A 340 -1.71 5.85 3.30
N ALA A 341 -0.71 4.96 3.32
CA ALA A 341 0.54 5.20 4.02
C ALA A 341 1.29 6.43 3.45
N LEU A 342 1.36 6.56 2.13
CA LEU A 342 1.91 7.75 1.46
C LEU A 342 1.15 9.03 1.84
N CYS A 343 -0.17 8.97 1.96
CA CYS A 343 -0.97 10.10 2.42
C CYS A 343 -0.63 10.48 3.86
N ASN A 344 -0.48 9.51 4.76
CA ASN A 344 -0.08 9.75 6.15
C ASN A 344 1.31 10.38 6.26
N LEU A 345 2.29 9.89 5.49
CA LEU A 345 3.62 10.50 5.40
C LEU A 345 3.53 11.98 5.00
N ASN A 346 2.61 12.31 4.09
CA ASN A 346 2.38 13.68 3.64
C ASN A 346 1.66 14.58 4.66
N LEU A 347 0.98 14.05 5.69
CA LEU A 347 0.24 14.87 6.65
C LEU A 347 1.14 15.75 7.50
N ASN A 348 2.38 15.32 7.77
CA ASN A 348 3.32 16.07 8.60
C ASN A 348 3.75 17.39 7.94
N LYS A 349 4.00 17.37 6.63
CA LYS A 349 4.44 18.53 5.85
C LYS A 349 3.29 19.30 5.20
N HIS A 350 2.23 18.58 4.83
CA HIS A 350 1.05 19.13 4.17
C HIS A 350 -0.22 18.71 4.92
N PRO A 351 -0.47 19.33 6.10
CA PRO A 351 -1.66 19.02 6.87
C PRO A 351 -2.91 19.36 6.06
N ILE A 352 -3.91 18.48 6.15
CA ILE A 352 -5.23 18.76 5.59
C ILE A 352 -5.82 19.97 6.33
N ARG A 353 -6.25 20.98 5.57
CA ARG A 353 -6.93 22.15 6.14
C ARG A 353 -8.21 21.69 6.83
N ARG A 354 -8.37 22.14 8.07
CA ARG A 354 -9.51 21.78 8.92
C ARG A 354 -10.79 22.46 8.46
#